data_AF-A0A967ZCI1-F1
#
_entry.id   AF-A0A967ZCI1-F1
#
_cell.length_a   1.000
_cell.length_b   1.000
_cell.length_c   1.000
_cell.angle_alpha   90.00
_cell.angle_beta   90.00
_cell.angle_gamma   90.00
#
_symmetry.space_group_name_H-M   'P 1'
#
loop_
_entity.id
_entity.type
_entity.pdbx_description
1 polymer ?
#
loop_
_entity_poly.entity_id
_entity_poly.type
_entity_poly.pdbx_seq_one_letter_code
_entity_poly.pdbx_strand_id
1 'polypeptide(L)'
;EYSAPAEGLPIRSVRQRLYRGYCQFNDELEAAVERFNAARAEIETIVANAQIRENTRNRAQNYLGEFYEIVNDPNERLEQIEDACRG
;
A
#
# COMPACT_ATOMS: atom_id res chain seq x y z
N GLU A 1 17.14 -7.79 12.52
CA GLU A 1 15.82 -7.39 13.04
C GLU A 1 14.79 -7.20 11.94
N TYR A 2 13.52 -7.50 12.23
CA TYR A 2 12.37 -7.00 11.49
C TYR A 2 11.70 -5.91 12.33
N SER A 3 11.39 -4.75 11.75
CA SER A 3 10.87 -3.61 12.51
C SER A 3 9.51 -3.90 13.15
N ALA A 4 9.36 -3.55 14.43
CA ALA A 4 8.07 -3.55 15.10
C ALA A 4 7.27 -2.29 14.73
N PRO A 5 5.93 -2.34 14.71
CA PRO A 5 5.10 -1.15 14.60
C PRO A 5 5.38 -0.15 15.73
N ALA A 6 5.15 1.14 15.45
CA ALA A 6 5.17 2.16 16.49
C ALA A 6 4.08 1.88 17.53
N GLU A 7 4.38 2.18 18.80
CA GLU A 7 3.42 2.02 19.89
C GLU A 7 2.16 2.86 19.65
N GLY A 8 1.00 2.31 20.01
CA GLY A 8 -0.30 2.96 19.84
C GLY A 8 -0.93 2.81 18.45
N LEU A 9 -0.25 2.18 17.48
CA LEU A 9 -0.89 1.81 16.21
C LEU A 9 -1.69 0.51 16.35
N PRO A 10 -2.90 0.42 15.79
CA PRO A 10 -3.74 -0.78 15.86
C PRO A 10 -3.29 -1.89 14.88
N ILE A 11 -1.98 -2.03 14.67
CA ILE A 11 -1.38 -3.03 13.78
C ILE A 11 -0.33 -3.84 14.53
N ARG A 12 -0.24 -5.12 14.20
CA ARG A 12 0.68 -6.11 14.79
C ARG A 12 1.95 -6.29 13.95
N SER A 13 1.97 -5.78 12.72
CA SER A 13 3.09 -5.89 11.80
C SER A 13 3.22 -4.65 10.94
N VAL A 14 4.45 -4.21 10.66
CA VAL A 14 4.70 -3.08 9.73
C VAL A 14 4.36 -3.42 8.27
N ARG A 15 4.00 -4.68 7.97
CA ARG A 15 3.41 -5.07 6.67
C ARG A 15 1.90 -4.82 6.62
N GLN A 16 1.20 -4.60 7.74
CA GLN A 16 -0.22 -4.27 7.66
C GLN A 16 -0.37 -2.84 7.15
N ARG A 17 -1.24 -2.67 6.16
CA ARG A 17 -1.59 -1.35 5.63
C ARG A 17 -2.52 -0.67 6.63
N LEU A 18 -2.23 0.58 6.95
CA LEU A 18 -3.04 1.41 7.81
C LEU A 18 -3.11 2.79 7.17
N TYR A 19 -4.27 3.15 6.63
CA TYR A 19 -4.47 4.50 6.13
C TYR A 19 -4.53 5.48 7.30
N ARG A 20 -3.85 6.61 7.14
CA ARG A 20 -3.75 7.67 8.16
C ARG A 20 -3.86 9.06 7.56
N GLY A 21 -4.32 9.15 6.31
CA GLY A 21 -4.58 10.42 5.64
C GLY A 21 -5.82 11.11 6.22
N TYR A 22 -5.99 12.38 5.88
CA TYR A 22 -7.16 13.16 6.27
C TYR A 22 -8.25 13.08 5.22
N CYS A 23 -9.51 13.08 5.63
CA CYS A 23 -10.65 13.02 4.72
C CYS A 23 -10.74 14.24 3.77
N GLN A 24 -10.12 15.36 4.15
CA GLN A 24 -10.09 16.59 3.35
C GLN A 24 -9.37 16.44 1.99
N PHE A 25 -8.67 15.33 1.76
CA PHE A 25 -7.93 15.06 0.52
C PHE A 25 -8.50 13.87 -0.26
N ASN A 26 -9.71 13.39 0.08
CA ASN A 26 -10.31 12.26 -0.63
C ASN A 26 -10.59 12.60 -2.11
N ASP A 27 -10.79 13.87 -2.44
CA ASP A 27 -10.92 14.36 -3.82
C ASP A 27 -9.63 14.22 -4.64
N GLU A 28 -8.47 14.18 -3.99
CA GLU A 28 -7.18 13.94 -4.65
C GLU A 28 -6.85 12.44 -4.82
N LEU A 29 -7.64 11.54 -4.23
CA LEU A 29 -7.32 10.11 -4.15
C LEU A 29 -7.21 9.47 -5.54
N GLU A 30 -8.19 9.71 -6.42
CA GLU A 30 -8.19 9.17 -7.78
C GLU A 30 -6.92 9.57 -8.54
N ALA A 31 -6.55 10.86 -8.50
CA ALA A 31 -5.33 11.35 -9.14
C ALA A 31 -4.05 10.72 -8.53
N ALA A 32 -4.05 10.41 -7.23
CA ALA A 32 -2.94 9.69 -6.61
C ALA A 32 -2.86 8.23 -7.09
N VAL A 33 -3.99 7.54 -7.18
CA VAL A 33 -4.08 6.15 -7.68
C VAL A 33 -3.61 6.07 -9.13
N GLU A 34 -4.02 7.01 -9.98
CA GLU A 34 -3.55 7.11 -11.38
C GLU A 34 -2.03 7.23 -11.47
N ARG A 35 -1.40 8.06 -10.64
CA ARG A 35 0.07 8.19 -10.59
C ARG A 35 0.75 6.88 -10.24
N PHE A 36 0.21 6.14 -9.26
CA PHE A 36 0.75 4.82 -8.90
C PHE A 36 0.57 3.80 -10.03
N ASN A 37 -0.60 3.78 -10.67
CA ASN A 37 -0.85 2.89 -11.81
C ASN A 37 0.07 3.19 -12.99
N ALA A 38 0.34 4.46 -13.28
CA ALA A 38 1.29 4.86 -14.31
C ALA A 38 2.73 4.39 -14.01
N ALA A 39 3.12 4.37 -12.73
CA ALA A 39 4.44 3.91 -12.28
C ALA A 39 4.52 2.39 -12.02
N ARG A 40 3.41 1.65 -12.12
CA ARG A 40 3.32 0.26 -11.66
C ARG A 40 4.38 -0.65 -12.25
N ALA A 41 4.53 -0.63 -13.57
CA ALA A 41 5.49 -1.48 -14.27
C ALA A 41 6.95 -1.19 -13.84
N GLU A 42 7.28 0.08 -13.59
CA GLU A 42 8.62 0.48 -13.12
C GLU A 42 8.87 -0.04 -11.69
N ILE A 43 7.91 0.14 -10.78
CA ILE A 43 8.01 -0.34 -9.40
C ILE A 43 8.14 -1.87 -9.36
N GLU A 44 7.32 -2.58 -10.13
CA GLU A 44 7.37 -4.05 -10.22
C GLU A 44 8.72 -4.52 -10.78
N THR A 45 9.28 -3.82 -11.77
CA THR A 45 10.60 -4.10 -12.36
C THR A 45 11.73 -3.93 -11.34
N ILE A 46 11.68 -2.88 -10.50
CA ILE A 46 12.65 -2.66 -9.43
C ILE A 46 12.64 -3.83 -8.45
N VAL A 47 11.45 -4.27 -8.02
CA VAL A 47 11.31 -5.42 -7.11
C VAL A 47 11.78 -6.71 -7.78
N ALA A 48 11.45 -6.92 -9.06
CA ALA A 48 11.86 -8.11 -9.82
C ALA A 48 13.39 -8.24 -9.94
N ASN A 49 14.11 -7.12 -10.08
CA ASN A 49 15.56 -7.10 -10.31
C ASN A 49 16.42 -6.89 -9.05
N ALA A 50 15.80 -6.62 -7.89
CA ALA A 50 16.51 -6.41 -6.63
C ALA A 50 17.43 -7.60 -6.28
N GLN A 51 18.65 -7.35 -5.78
CA GLN A 51 19.58 -8.42 -5.41
C GLN A 51 19.27 -8.96 -4.00
N ILE A 52 18.15 -9.68 -3.88
CA ILE A 52 17.60 -10.24 -2.64
C ILE A 52 17.24 -11.71 -2.81
N ARG A 53 17.05 -12.41 -1.70
CA ARG A 53 16.58 -13.81 -1.70
C ARG A 53 15.21 -13.91 -2.38
N GLU A 54 15.00 -14.98 -3.14
CA GLU A 54 13.75 -15.24 -3.88
C GLU A 54 12.51 -15.16 -2.98
N ASN A 55 12.53 -15.82 -1.82
CA ASN A 55 11.42 -15.75 -0.86
C ASN A 55 11.12 -14.32 -0.38
N THR A 56 12.14 -13.47 -0.27
CA THR A 56 11.94 -12.06 0.09
C THR A 56 11.34 -11.28 -1.06
N ARG A 57 11.78 -11.56 -2.30
CA ARG A 57 11.21 -10.98 -3.53
C ARG A 57 9.73 -11.32 -3.68
N ASN A 58 9.36 -12.60 -3.55
CA ASN A 58 7.97 -13.05 -3.69
C ASN A 58 7.07 -12.36 -2.66
N ARG A 59 7.54 -12.22 -1.40
CA ARG A 59 6.81 -11.47 -0.36
C ARG A 59 6.66 -10.00 -0.71
N ALA A 60 7.69 -9.37 -1.28
CA ALA A 60 7.63 -7.97 -1.70
C ALA A 60 6.67 -7.77 -2.89
N GLN A 61 6.68 -8.68 -3.86
CA GLN A 61 5.75 -8.69 -4.99
C GLN A 61 4.32 -8.87 -4.51
N ASN A 62 4.05 -9.83 -3.63
CA ASN A 62 2.70 -10.03 -3.06
C ASN A 62 2.23 -8.79 -2.30
N TYR A 63 3.09 -8.23 -1.43
CA TYR A 63 2.76 -7.02 -0.69
C TYR A 63 2.44 -5.84 -1.60
N LEU A 64 3.17 -5.70 -2.72
CA LEU A 64 2.89 -4.68 -3.73
C LEU A 64 1.62 -5.00 -4.53
N GLY A 65 1.34 -6.27 -4.83
CA GLY A 65 0.10 -6.70 -5.48
C GLY A 65 -1.13 -6.33 -4.66
N GLU A 66 -1.13 -6.66 -3.37
CA GLU A 66 -2.19 -6.30 -2.42
C GLU A 66 -2.48 -4.79 -2.39
N PHE A 67 -1.44 -3.95 -2.56
CA PHE A 67 -1.66 -2.50 -2.70
C PHE A 67 -2.53 -2.17 -3.91
N TYR A 68 -2.16 -2.69 -5.09
CA TYR A 68 -2.87 -2.42 -6.32
C TYR A 68 -4.26 -3.05 -6.35
N GLU A 69 -4.48 -4.16 -5.64
CA GLU A 69 -5.81 -4.72 -5.41
C GLU A 69 -6.67 -3.73 -4.62
N ILE A 70 -6.16 -3.22 -3.48
CA ILE A 70 -6.88 -2.24 -2.65
C ILE A 70 -7.18 -0.95 -3.40
N VAL A 71 -6.18 -0.33 -4.04
CA VAL A 71 -6.40 0.99 -4.65
C VAL A 71 -7.22 0.95 -5.93
N ASN A 72 -7.30 -0.19 -6.64
CA ASN A 72 -8.05 -0.30 -7.88
C ASN A 72 -9.43 -0.95 -7.71
N ASP A 73 -9.68 -1.67 -6.62
CA ASP A 73 -11.03 -2.12 -6.30
C ASP A 73 -11.81 -1.00 -5.57
N PRO A 74 -12.95 -0.54 -6.10
CA PRO A 74 -13.70 0.56 -5.47
C PRO A 74 -14.20 0.25 -4.05
N ASN A 75 -14.54 -1.00 -3.75
CA ASN A 75 -15.05 -1.35 -2.42
C ASN A 75 -13.92 -1.44 -1.40
N GLU A 76 -12.80 -2.06 -1.77
CA GLU A 76 -11.61 -2.10 -0.92
C GLU A 76 -11.05 -0.70 -0.69
N ARG A 77 -11.03 0.15 -1.72
CA ARG A 77 -10.60 1.54 -1.59
C ARG A 77 -11.50 2.33 -0.65
N LEU A 78 -12.82 2.17 -0.77
CA LEU A 78 -13.79 2.79 0.12
C LEU A 78 -13.52 2.38 1.57
N GLU A 79 -13.46 1.07 1.86
CA GLU A 79 -13.29 0.55 3.22
C GLU A 79 -11.93 0.90 3.83
N GLN A 80 -10.84 0.71 3.07
CA GLN A 80 -9.48 0.79 3.59
C GLN A 80 -8.90 2.21 3.58
N ILE A 81 -9.49 3.14 2.82
CA ILE A 81 -8.94 4.48 2.59
C ILE A 81 -9.99 5.54 2.90
N GLU A 82 -11.09 5.57 2.15
CA GLU A 82 -12.05 6.68 2.22
C GLU A 82 -12.84 6.69 3.53
N ASP A 83 -13.29 5.54 4.03
CA ASP A 83 -13.98 5.41 5.32
C ASP A 83 -13.00 5.34 6.51
N ALA A 84 -11.74 4.97 6.25
CA ALA A 84 -10.68 4.86 7.25
C ALA A 84 -9.90 6.17 7.48
N CYS A 85 -10.25 7.24 6.76
CA CYS A 85 -9.59 8.54 6.86
C CYS A 85 -9.81 9.20 8.23
N ARG A 86 -8.97 10.19 8.54
CA ARG A 86 -9.10 11.00 9.75
C ARG A 86 -9.89 12.26 9.43
N GLY A 87 -11.08 12.42 10.01
CA GLY A 87 -11.98 13.55 9.77
C GLY A 87 -12.99 13.70 10.89
#